data_AF-E7RRF8-F1
#
_entry.id   AF-E7RRF8-F1
#
_cell.length_a   1.000
_cell.length_b   1.000
_cell.length_c   1.000
_cell.angle_alpha   90.00
_cell.angle_beta   90.00
_cell.angle_gamma   90.00
#
_symmetry.space_group_name_H-M   'P 1'
#
loop_
_entity.id
_entity.type
_entity.pdbx_description
1 polymer ?
#
loop_
_entity_poly.entity_id
_entity_poly.type
_entity_poly.pdbx_seq_one_letter_code
_entity_poly.pdbx_strand_id
1 'polypeptide(L)'
;MKVIQSSLFRAICAIIVGVLLIKYREQTVTWLTICIGVLFFLSGVISCATYYSTRKQTSDTIVYDADGNQLTGIKPTFPIVGLGSLILGVILALMPDTFINGLVYILAAILILGAVSQFVMLASATKYGRIGFYFWIVPSVILLIGIIAIVYPTAIASAPLFIIGWCMLLYGVTECINALKLHNLNRANKNDGIEEIKQ
;
A
#
# COMPACT_ATOMS: atom_id res chain seq x y z
N MET A 1 -4.64 31.95 -15.90
CA MET A 1 -5.55 31.79 -14.74
C MET A 1 -5.88 30.32 -14.40
N LYS A 2 -6.16 29.43 -15.37
CA LYS A 2 -6.49 28.00 -15.10
C LYS A 2 -5.39 27.21 -14.37
N VAL A 3 -4.11 27.48 -14.65
CA VAL A 3 -2.98 26.74 -14.05
C VAL A 3 -2.83 27.05 -12.55
N ILE A 4 -3.04 28.30 -12.14
CA ILE A 4 -2.91 28.74 -10.74
C ILE A 4 -4.10 28.23 -9.90
N GLN A 5 -5.33 28.25 -10.45
CA GLN A 5 -6.49 27.64 -9.78
C GLN A 5 -6.35 26.12 -9.65
N SER A 6 -5.81 25.44 -10.66
CA SER A 6 -5.57 23.98 -10.62
C SER A 6 -4.52 23.60 -9.57
N SER A 7 -3.43 24.36 -9.47
CA SER A 7 -2.38 24.16 -8.46
C SER A 7 -2.90 24.40 -7.04
N LEU A 8 -3.63 25.51 -6.78
CA LEU A 8 -4.22 25.80 -5.47
C LEU A 8 -5.26 24.75 -5.05
N PHE A 9 -6.10 24.31 -5.97
CA PHE A 9 -7.08 23.26 -5.67
C PHE A 9 -6.40 21.96 -5.26
N ARG A 10 -5.38 21.52 -6.01
CA ARG A 10 -4.57 20.35 -5.65
C ARG A 10 -3.87 20.51 -4.29
N ALA A 11 -3.34 21.69 -3.99
CA ALA A 11 -2.70 21.99 -2.72
C ALA A 11 -3.68 21.85 -1.54
N ILE A 12 -4.88 22.44 -1.66
CA ILE A 12 -5.94 22.35 -0.65
C ILE A 12 -6.38 20.90 -0.47
N CYS A 13 -6.60 20.17 -1.56
CA CYS A 13 -6.92 18.74 -1.52
C CYS A 13 -5.83 17.93 -0.80
N ALA A 14 -4.54 18.17 -1.10
CA ALA A 14 -3.44 17.50 -0.43
C ALA A 14 -3.37 17.81 1.06
N ILE A 15 -3.66 19.05 1.48
CA ILE A 15 -3.75 19.42 2.90
C ILE A 15 -4.89 18.66 3.58
N ILE A 16 -6.10 18.66 2.99
CA ILE A 16 -7.28 17.99 3.55
C ILE A 16 -7.01 16.49 3.70
N VAL A 17 -6.53 15.85 2.63
CA VAL A 17 -6.19 14.43 2.62
C VAL A 17 -5.08 14.12 3.62
N GLY A 18 -4.04 14.97 3.71
CA GLY A 18 -2.96 14.82 4.68
C GLY A 18 -3.44 14.87 6.12
N VAL A 19 -4.31 15.82 6.46
CA VAL A 19 -4.93 15.92 7.80
C VAL A 19 -5.80 14.70 8.10
N LEU A 20 -6.61 14.25 7.14
CA LEU A 20 -7.45 13.07 7.29
C LEU A 20 -6.62 11.81 7.53
N LEU A 21 -5.53 11.63 6.78
CA LEU A 21 -4.59 10.52 6.96
C LEU A 21 -3.96 10.54 8.36
N ILE A 22 -3.52 11.71 8.85
CA ILE A 22 -2.92 11.80 10.19
C ILE A 22 -3.93 11.46 11.28
N LYS A 23 -5.16 11.97 11.17
CA LYS A 23 -6.20 11.83 12.19
C LYS A 23 -6.84 10.43 12.19
N TYR A 24 -7.11 9.88 11.01
CA TYR A 24 -7.86 8.65 10.82
C TYR A 24 -7.02 7.52 10.21
N ARG A 25 -5.70 7.52 10.43
CA ARG A 25 -4.76 6.53 9.86
C ARG A 25 -5.18 5.09 10.11
N GLU A 26 -5.52 4.73 11.35
CA GLU A 26 -5.89 3.36 11.72
C GLU A 26 -7.15 2.93 10.95
N GLN A 27 -8.18 3.78 10.96
CA GLN A 27 -9.41 3.56 10.18
C GLN A 27 -9.13 3.45 8.68
N THR A 28 -8.22 4.27 8.15
CA THR A 28 -7.83 4.24 6.74
C THR A 28 -7.19 2.91 6.36
N VAL A 29 -6.30 2.36 7.20
CA VAL A 29 -5.73 1.02 6.98
C VAL A 29 -6.85 -0.03 6.98
N THR A 30 -7.74 -0.02 7.98
CA THR A 30 -8.83 -0.99 8.08
C THR A 30 -9.76 -0.93 6.86
N TRP A 31 -10.20 0.27 6.45
CA TRP A 31 -11.06 0.43 5.27
C TRP A 31 -10.35 0.04 3.97
N LEU A 32 -9.06 0.35 3.84
CA LEU A 32 -8.26 -0.10 2.70
C LEU A 32 -8.21 -1.62 2.63
N THR A 33 -7.96 -2.30 3.76
CA THR A 33 -7.95 -3.76 3.85
C THR A 33 -9.32 -4.35 3.50
N ILE A 34 -10.41 -3.76 3.98
CA ILE A 34 -11.78 -4.20 3.63
C ILE A 34 -12.01 -4.05 2.12
N CYS A 35 -11.68 -2.91 1.52
CA CYS A 35 -11.82 -2.68 0.08
C CYS A 35 -11.05 -3.73 -0.74
N ILE A 36 -9.80 -3.99 -0.37
CA ILE A 36 -8.98 -5.04 -1.00
C ILE A 36 -9.63 -6.42 -0.81
N GLY A 37 -10.15 -6.71 0.38
CA GLY A 37 -10.85 -7.96 0.68
C GLY A 37 -12.09 -8.17 -0.18
N VAL A 38 -12.93 -7.14 -0.34
CA VAL A 38 -14.10 -7.16 -1.22
C VAL A 38 -13.68 -7.41 -2.67
N LEU A 39 -12.65 -6.73 -3.17
CA LEU A 39 -12.14 -6.96 -4.52
C LEU A 39 -11.63 -8.40 -4.73
N PHE A 40 -10.89 -8.95 -3.78
CA PHE A 40 -10.44 -10.36 -3.82
C PHE A 40 -11.61 -11.34 -3.73
N PHE A 41 -12.62 -11.04 -2.92
CA PHE A 41 -13.81 -11.86 -2.82
C PHE A 41 -14.57 -11.91 -4.14
N LEU A 42 -14.83 -10.75 -4.77
CA LEU A 42 -15.48 -10.69 -6.09
C LEU A 42 -14.68 -11.46 -7.14
N SER A 43 -13.35 -11.28 -7.17
CA SER A 43 -12.47 -12.02 -8.07
C SER A 43 -12.55 -13.54 -7.86
N GLY A 44 -12.56 -14.00 -6.59
CA GLY A 44 -12.71 -15.40 -6.23
C GLY A 44 -14.06 -15.99 -6.65
N VAL A 45 -15.16 -15.25 -6.43
CA VAL A 45 -16.51 -15.64 -6.86
C VAL A 45 -16.57 -15.80 -8.38
N ILE A 46 -16.01 -14.86 -9.14
CA ILE A 46 -15.97 -14.94 -10.61
C ILE A 46 -15.19 -16.17 -11.06
N SER A 47 -14.03 -16.45 -10.45
CA SER A 47 -13.20 -17.62 -10.78
C SER A 47 -13.91 -18.96 -10.48
N CYS A 48 -14.67 -19.03 -9.37
CA CYS A 48 -15.48 -20.21 -9.08
C CYS A 48 -16.67 -20.32 -10.05
N ALA A 49 -17.35 -19.21 -10.37
CA ALA A 49 -18.49 -19.19 -11.27
C ALA A 49 -18.10 -19.65 -12.69
N THR A 50 -16.95 -19.19 -13.22
CA THR A 50 -16.45 -19.64 -14.52
C THR A 50 -16.12 -21.14 -14.51
N TYR A 51 -15.50 -21.65 -13.45
CA TYR A 51 -15.25 -23.09 -13.31
C TYR A 51 -16.54 -23.91 -13.33
N TYR A 52 -17.57 -23.50 -12.57
CA TYR A 52 -18.86 -24.20 -12.55
C TYR A 52 -19.58 -24.12 -13.90
N SER A 53 -19.54 -22.96 -14.57
CA SER A 53 -20.15 -22.78 -15.89
C SER A 53 -19.46 -23.63 -16.96
N THR A 54 -18.13 -23.62 -17.01
CA THR A 54 -17.35 -24.46 -17.94
C THR A 54 -17.55 -25.94 -17.64
N ARG A 55 -17.56 -26.35 -16.37
CA ARG A 55 -17.84 -27.75 -15.98
C ARG A 55 -19.21 -28.20 -16.48
N LYS A 56 -20.23 -27.32 -16.39
CA LYS A 56 -21.57 -27.61 -16.92
C LYS A 56 -21.57 -27.75 -18.45
N GLN A 57 -20.77 -26.95 -19.17
CA GLN A 57 -20.67 -26.99 -20.64
C GLN A 57 -19.79 -28.14 -21.20
N THR A 58 -18.70 -28.51 -20.52
CA THR A 58 -17.83 -29.63 -20.93
C THR A 58 -18.51 -31.00 -20.71
N SER A 59 -19.49 -31.06 -19.80
CA SER A 59 -20.31 -32.27 -19.61
C SER A 59 -21.15 -32.61 -20.86
N ASP A 60 -21.38 -31.63 -21.75
CA ASP A 60 -22.20 -31.78 -22.97
C ASP A 60 -21.39 -31.78 -24.28
N THR A 61 -20.07 -31.56 -24.28
CA THR A 61 -19.26 -31.46 -25.51
C THR A 61 -18.13 -32.50 -25.55
N ILE A 62 -18.49 -33.71 -25.99
CA ILE A 62 -17.58 -34.75 -26.47
C ILE A 62 -17.16 -34.42 -27.91
N VAL A 63 -15.97 -33.84 -28.08
CA VAL A 63 -15.42 -33.55 -29.41
C VAL A 63 -14.66 -34.79 -29.88
N TYR A 64 -15.13 -35.40 -30.97
CA TYR A 64 -14.48 -36.53 -31.62
C TYR A 64 -13.70 -36.01 -32.83
N ASP A 65 -12.49 -36.53 -33.06
CA ASP A 65 -11.75 -36.29 -34.30
C ASP A 65 -12.45 -36.98 -35.49
N ALA A 66 -12.08 -36.65 -36.74
CA ALA A 66 -12.66 -37.26 -37.94
C ALA A 66 -12.49 -38.80 -38.02
N ASP A 67 -11.52 -39.34 -37.28
CA ASP A 67 -11.23 -40.77 -37.12
C ASP A 67 -11.97 -41.43 -35.92
N GLY A 68 -12.88 -40.72 -35.24
CA GLY A 68 -13.69 -41.26 -34.15
C GLY A 68 -12.98 -41.37 -32.79
N ASN A 69 -11.75 -40.86 -32.67
CA ASN A 69 -11.03 -40.80 -31.40
C ASN A 69 -11.53 -39.62 -30.56
N GLN A 70 -11.82 -39.84 -29.27
CA GLN A 70 -12.18 -38.76 -28.34
C GLN A 70 -10.99 -37.82 -28.17
N LEU A 71 -11.12 -36.59 -28.65
CA LEU A 71 -10.25 -35.50 -28.24
C LEU A 71 -10.67 -35.14 -26.83
N THR A 72 -9.85 -35.50 -25.85
CA THR A 72 -10.08 -35.30 -24.42
C THR A 72 -10.73 -33.95 -24.17
N GLY A 73 -12.01 -33.96 -23.77
CA GLY A 73 -12.73 -32.73 -23.42
C GLY A 73 -11.91 -31.99 -22.38
N ILE A 74 -11.56 -30.73 -22.67
CA ILE A 74 -10.70 -29.90 -21.83
C ILE A 74 -11.34 -29.85 -20.43
N LYS A 75 -10.86 -30.68 -19.51
CA LYS A 75 -11.40 -30.75 -18.16
C LYS A 75 -11.03 -29.44 -17.49
N PRO A 76 -12.01 -28.61 -17.06
CA PRO A 76 -11.68 -27.37 -16.39
C PRO A 76 -10.82 -27.68 -15.16
N THR A 77 -9.64 -27.05 -15.08
CA THR A 77 -8.75 -27.16 -13.92
C THR A 77 -9.44 -26.52 -12.72
N PHE A 78 -9.40 -27.19 -11.57
CA PHE A 78 -9.98 -26.65 -10.34
C PHE A 78 -9.37 -25.28 -10.02
N PRO A 79 -10.18 -24.25 -9.72
CA PRO A 79 -9.70 -22.89 -9.47
C PRO A 79 -9.17 -22.80 -8.04
N ILE A 80 -8.03 -23.44 -7.77
CA ILE A 80 -7.36 -23.41 -6.44
C ILE A 80 -7.02 -21.96 -6.06
N VAL A 81 -6.56 -21.17 -7.03
CA VAL A 81 -6.30 -19.73 -6.87
C VAL A 81 -7.57 -18.92 -6.62
N GLY A 82 -8.69 -19.28 -7.29
CA GLY A 82 -9.99 -18.63 -7.07
C GLY A 82 -10.54 -18.90 -5.67
N LEU A 83 -10.37 -20.14 -5.19
CA LEU A 83 -10.76 -20.52 -3.84
C LEU A 83 -9.91 -19.79 -2.78
N GLY A 84 -8.60 -19.70 -2.98
CA GLY A 84 -7.71 -18.92 -2.11
C GLY A 84 -8.08 -17.44 -2.07
N SER A 85 -8.36 -16.84 -3.23
CA SER A 85 -8.84 -15.45 -3.35
C SER A 85 -10.15 -15.23 -2.62
N LEU A 86 -11.09 -16.19 -2.71
CA LEU A 86 -12.38 -16.11 -2.04
C LEU A 86 -12.22 -16.15 -0.51
N ILE A 87 -11.47 -17.12 0.01
CA ILE A 87 -11.23 -17.27 1.46
C ILE A 87 -10.50 -16.04 2.01
N LEU A 88 -9.43 -15.61 1.32
CA LEU A 88 -8.68 -14.41 1.70
C LEU A 88 -9.59 -13.18 1.67
N GLY A 89 -10.39 -13.00 0.64
CA GLY A 89 -11.34 -11.90 0.53
C GLY A 89 -12.33 -11.84 1.70
N VAL A 90 -12.86 -12.98 2.13
CA VAL A 90 -13.74 -13.08 3.31
C VAL A 90 -13.00 -12.67 4.58
N ILE A 91 -11.79 -13.17 4.79
CA ILE A 91 -10.98 -12.84 5.98
C ILE A 91 -10.69 -11.33 6.03
N LEU A 92 -10.25 -10.74 4.92
CA LEU A 92 -9.92 -9.31 4.85
C LEU A 92 -11.16 -8.42 5.03
N ALA A 93 -12.33 -8.83 4.52
CA ALA A 93 -13.55 -8.03 4.60
C ALA A 93 -14.23 -8.12 5.96
N LEU A 94 -14.27 -9.30 6.59
CA LEU A 94 -14.99 -9.53 7.85
C LEU A 94 -14.10 -9.38 9.09
N MET A 95 -12.81 -9.71 8.97
CA MET A 95 -11.84 -9.67 10.07
C MET A 95 -10.56 -8.91 9.69
N PRO A 96 -10.68 -7.63 9.24
CA PRO A 96 -9.53 -6.85 8.80
C PRO A 96 -8.49 -6.67 9.91
N ASP A 97 -8.92 -6.40 11.14
CA ASP A 97 -7.99 -6.14 12.26
C ASP A 97 -7.16 -7.37 12.62
N THR A 98 -7.76 -8.56 12.62
CA THR A 98 -7.05 -9.83 12.85
C THR A 98 -6.01 -10.06 11.75
N PHE A 99 -6.36 -9.79 10.49
CA PHE A 99 -5.43 -9.93 9.37
C PHE A 99 -4.27 -8.93 9.46
N ILE A 100 -4.56 -7.66 9.73
CA ILE A 100 -3.56 -6.59 9.89
C ILE A 100 -2.61 -6.93 11.03
N ASN A 101 -3.14 -7.30 12.20
CA ASN A 101 -2.31 -7.69 13.35
C ASN A 101 -1.46 -8.92 13.04
N GLY A 102 -2.03 -9.93 12.37
CA GLY A 102 -1.29 -11.11 11.92
C GLY A 102 -0.12 -10.75 11.01
N LEU A 103 -0.34 -9.86 10.03
CA LEU A 103 0.73 -9.35 9.17
C LEU A 103 1.83 -8.64 9.97
N VAL A 104 1.44 -7.77 10.90
CA VAL A 104 2.41 -7.04 11.74
C VAL A 104 3.22 -8.00 12.62
N TYR A 105 2.62 -9.05 13.16
CA TYR A 105 3.36 -10.06 13.92
C TYR A 105 4.34 -10.86 13.07
N ILE A 106 3.97 -11.20 11.83
CA ILE A 106 4.89 -11.83 10.89
C ILE A 106 6.07 -10.89 10.60
N LEU A 107 5.80 -9.61 10.31
CA LEU A 107 6.83 -8.59 10.10
C LEU A 107 7.73 -8.41 11.33
N ALA A 108 7.14 -8.39 12.53
CA ALA A 108 7.87 -8.30 13.79
C ALA A 108 8.81 -9.49 13.99
N ALA A 109 8.33 -10.71 13.72
CA ALA A 109 9.15 -11.92 13.80
C ALA A 109 10.34 -11.87 12.84
N ILE A 110 10.11 -11.47 11.59
CA ILE A 110 11.18 -11.33 10.59
C ILE A 110 12.17 -10.24 11.00
N LEU A 111 11.70 -9.10 11.53
CA LEU A 111 12.56 -8.02 12.02
C LEU A 111 13.44 -8.47 13.20
N ILE A 112 12.87 -9.19 14.17
CA ILE A 112 13.61 -9.71 15.31
C ILE A 112 14.65 -10.74 14.85
N LEU A 113 14.27 -11.68 14.00
CA LEU A 113 15.21 -12.65 13.42
C LEU A 113 16.34 -11.96 12.65
N GLY A 114 16.01 -10.93 11.87
CA GLY A 114 16.98 -10.11 11.16
C GLY A 114 17.94 -9.37 12.11
N ALA A 115 17.42 -8.75 13.17
CA ALA A 115 18.22 -8.05 14.17
C ALA A 115 19.16 -9.02 14.92
N VAL A 116 18.65 -10.18 15.33
CA VAL A 116 19.47 -11.23 15.98
C VAL A 116 20.59 -11.68 15.05
N SER A 117 20.29 -11.93 13.77
CA SER A 117 21.30 -12.27 12.77
C SER A 117 22.38 -11.19 12.65
N GLN A 118 22.00 -9.92 12.60
CA GLN A 118 22.94 -8.80 12.58
C GLN A 118 23.83 -8.75 13.83
N PHE A 119 23.26 -8.99 15.02
CA PHE A 119 24.04 -9.08 16.26
C PHE A 119 25.03 -10.23 16.23
N VAL A 120 24.62 -11.41 15.74
CA VAL A 120 25.50 -12.58 15.63
C VAL A 120 26.64 -12.32 14.64
N MET A 121 26.36 -11.66 13.51
CA MET A 121 27.39 -11.26 12.55
C MET A 121 28.37 -10.26 13.16
N LEU A 122 27.89 -9.23 13.88
CA LEU A 122 28.74 -8.27 14.57
C LEU A 122 29.60 -8.94 15.64
N ALA A 123 29.00 -9.77 16.49
CA ALA A 123 29.72 -10.51 17.52
C ALA A 123 30.81 -11.41 16.90
N SER A 124 30.51 -12.07 15.78
CA SER A 124 31.49 -12.86 15.05
C SER A 124 32.60 -11.99 14.45
N ALA A 125 32.27 -10.83 13.92
CA ALA A 125 33.23 -9.88 13.38
C ALA A 125 34.19 -9.33 14.46
N THR A 126 33.79 -9.29 15.74
CA THR A 126 34.69 -8.85 16.83
C THR A 126 35.89 -9.78 17.01
N LYS A 127 35.81 -11.03 16.54
CA LYS A 127 36.94 -11.97 16.52
C LYS A 127 38.03 -11.56 15.53
N TYR A 128 37.68 -10.78 14.51
CA TYR A 128 38.60 -10.36 13.44
C TYR A 128 39.08 -8.90 13.59
N GLY A 129 38.54 -8.14 14.55
CA GLY A 129 38.94 -6.76 14.82
C GLY A 129 38.03 -6.04 15.83
N ARG A 130 38.43 -4.85 16.28
CA ARG A 130 37.59 -4.02 17.16
C ARG A 130 36.47 -3.35 16.37
N ILE A 131 35.23 -3.64 16.71
CA ILE A 131 34.04 -2.99 16.13
C ILE A 131 33.66 -1.78 16.98
N GLY A 132 33.45 -0.64 16.32
CA GLY A 132 32.98 0.57 16.99
C GLY A 132 31.56 0.43 17.55
N PHE A 133 31.31 1.05 18.70
CA PHE A 133 30.02 0.99 19.40
C PHE A 133 28.82 1.40 18.51
N TYR A 134 29.02 2.35 17.59
CA TYR A 134 27.96 2.84 16.69
C TYR A 134 27.31 1.74 15.85
N PHE A 135 28.06 0.70 15.47
CA PHE A 135 27.51 -0.42 14.68
C PHE A 135 26.53 -1.29 15.47
N TRP A 136 26.58 -1.27 16.81
CA TRP A 136 25.66 -2.01 17.67
C TRP A 136 24.31 -1.29 17.85
N ILE A 137 24.25 0.01 17.55
CA ILE A 137 23.02 0.80 17.68
C ILE A 137 21.99 0.36 16.65
N VAL A 138 22.41 0.09 15.41
CA VAL A 138 21.48 -0.25 14.31
C VAL A 138 20.69 -1.54 14.61
N PRO A 139 21.33 -2.68 14.94
CA PRO A 139 20.59 -3.90 15.31
C PRO A 139 19.72 -3.71 16.56
N SER A 140 20.15 -2.87 17.50
CA SER A 140 19.37 -2.55 18.70
C SER A 140 18.09 -1.78 18.38
N VAL A 141 18.15 -0.80 17.48
CA VAL A 141 16.97 -0.04 17.02
C VAL A 141 16.00 -0.95 16.26
N ILE A 142 16.51 -1.81 15.38
CA ILE A 142 15.68 -2.76 14.62
C ILE A 142 14.98 -3.74 15.59
N LEU A 143 15.72 -4.28 16.57
CA LEU A 143 15.15 -5.15 17.60
C LEU A 143 14.06 -4.43 18.40
N LEU A 144 14.32 -3.18 18.81
CA LEU A 144 13.34 -2.37 19.56
C LEU A 144 12.06 -2.15 18.76
N ILE A 145 12.17 -1.81 17.46
CA ILE A 145 11.01 -1.66 16.58
C ILE A 145 10.24 -2.98 16.46
N GLY A 146 10.95 -4.11 16.33
CA GLY A 146 10.33 -5.45 16.32
C GLY A 146 9.55 -5.76 17.59
N ILE A 147 10.09 -5.40 18.76
CA ILE A 147 9.40 -5.56 20.05
C ILE A 147 8.16 -4.64 20.13
N ILE A 148 8.30 -3.37 19.74
CA ILE A 148 7.17 -2.42 19.70
C ILE A 148 6.06 -2.94 18.77
N ALA A 149 6.40 -3.57 17.65
CA ALA A 149 5.44 -4.15 16.73
C ALA A 149 4.62 -5.31 17.36
N ILE A 150 5.18 -6.03 18.32
CA ILE A 150 4.45 -7.05 19.08
C ILE A 150 3.52 -6.41 20.12
N VAL A 151 3.97 -5.37 20.82
CA VAL A 151 3.19 -4.73 21.90
C VAL A 151 2.09 -3.83 21.35
N TYR A 152 2.37 -3.08 20.28
CA TYR A 152 1.47 -2.10 19.66
C TYR A 152 1.38 -2.28 18.14
N PRO A 153 0.78 -3.39 17.65
CA PRO A 153 0.75 -3.70 16.23
C PRO A 153 -0.01 -2.66 15.40
N THR A 154 -1.07 -2.07 15.93
CA THR A 154 -1.87 -1.03 15.27
C THR A 154 -1.09 0.25 15.00
N ALA A 155 -0.19 0.63 15.90
CA ALA A 155 0.68 1.79 15.72
C ALA A 155 1.65 1.58 14.56
N ILE A 156 2.22 0.37 14.43
CA ILE A 156 3.14 0.02 13.35
C ILE A 156 2.40 -0.11 12.01
N ALA A 157 1.22 -0.73 12.00
CA ALA A 157 0.40 -0.85 10.79
C ALA A 157 0.05 0.52 10.17
N SER A 158 -0.24 1.51 11.02
CA SER A 158 -0.69 2.84 10.60
C SER A 158 0.45 3.87 10.43
N ALA A 159 1.68 3.54 10.84
CA ALA A 159 2.84 4.43 10.77
C ALA A 159 3.18 4.91 9.35
N PRO A 160 3.13 4.08 8.29
CA PRO A 160 3.39 4.56 6.93
C PRO A 160 2.40 5.64 6.48
N LEU A 161 1.11 5.48 6.80
CA LEU A 161 0.09 6.49 6.50
C LEU A 161 0.32 7.79 7.27
N PHE A 162 0.83 7.71 8.49
CA PHE A 162 1.20 8.88 9.27
C PHE A 162 2.32 9.69 8.58
N ILE A 163 3.36 9.01 8.09
CA ILE A 163 4.47 9.64 7.36
C ILE A 163 3.95 10.27 6.06
N ILE A 164 3.13 9.54 5.29
CA ILE A 164 2.54 10.03 4.05
C ILE A 164 1.66 11.26 4.31
N GLY A 165 0.86 11.25 5.37
CA GLY A 165 0.02 12.39 5.74
C GLY A 165 0.81 13.66 6.03
N TRP A 166 1.95 13.54 6.73
CA TRP A 166 2.88 14.67 6.94
C TRP A 166 3.53 15.15 5.65
N CYS A 167 3.97 14.23 4.79
CA CYS A 167 4.51 14.58 3.48
C CYS A 167 3.49 15.33 2.63
N MET A 168 2.22 14.89 2.63
CA MET A 168 1.13 15.56 1.92
C MET A 168 0.82 16.94 2.47
N LEU A 169 0.87 17.11 3.80
CA LEU A 169 0.74 18.42 4.43
C LEU A 169 1.85 19.38 4.00
N LEU A 170 3.12 18.96 4.10
CA LEU A 170 4.27 19.78 3.68
C LEU A 170 4.19 20.11 2.19
N TYR A 171 3.82 19.14 1.37
CA TYR A 171 3.60 19.35 -0.06
C TYR A 171 2.50 20.39 -0.32
N GLY A 172 1.33 20.25 0.31
CA GLY A 172 0.23 21.20 0.11
C GLY A 172 0.57 22.61 0.58
N VAL A 173 1.31 22.77 1.67
CA VAL A 173 1.77 24.08 2.16
C VAL A 173 2.76 24.72 1.18
N THR A 174 3.75 23.97 0.71
CA THR A 174 4.75 24.47 -0.24
C THR A 174 4.14 24.87 -1.58
N GLU A 175 3.20 24.06 -2.10
CA GLU A 175 2.46 24.36 -3.32
C GLU A 175 1.59 25.62 -3.16
N CYS A 176 0.95 25.81 -2.00
CA CYS A 176 0.15 27.00 -1.70
C CYS A 176 1.02 28.27 -1.68
N ILE A 177 2.16 28.24 -1.00
CA ILE A 177 3.11 29.36 -0.95
C ILE A 177 3.61 29.71 -2.36
N ASN A 178 3.96 28.70 -3.16
CA ASN A 178 4.43 28.91 -4.52
C ASN A 178 3.35 29.50 -5.43
N ALA A 179 2.11 29.02 -5.32
CA ALA A 179 0.99 29.56 -6.08
C ALA A 179 0.68 31.02 -5.73
N LEU A 180 0.76 31.37 -4.44
CA LEU A 180 0.61 32.76 -3.98
C LEU A 180 1.73 33.66 -4.50
N LYS A 181 2.99 33.21 -4.42
CA LYS A 181 4.14 33.96 -4.93
C LYS A 181 4.02 34.19 -6.44
N LEU A 182 3.64 33.17 -7.21
CA LEU A 182 3.43 33.29 -8.66
C LEU A 182 2.25 34.21 -9.00
N HIS A 183 1.18 34.20 -8.21
CA HIS A 183 0.06 35.12 -8.40
C HIS A 183 0.48 36.58 -8.18
N ASN A 184 1.23 36.84 -7.10
CA ASN A 184 1.75 38.18 -6.81
C ASN A 184 2.72 38.67 -7.89
N LEU A 185 3.61 37.80 -8.38
CA LEU A 185 4.58 38.14 -9.43
C LEU A 185 3.89 38.46 -10.76
N ASN A 186 2.89 37.66 -11.15
CA ASN A 186 2.09 37.93 -12.36
C ASN A 186 1.30 39.24 -12.25
N ARG A 187 0.88 39.63 -11.04
CA ARG A 187 0.19 40.90 -10.81
C ARG A 187 1.14 42.09 -10.90
N ALA A 188 2.36 41.97 -10.38
CA ALA A 188 3.39 42.99 -10.50
C ALA A 188 3.80 43.22 -11.97
N ASN A 189 4.14 42.16 -12.71
CA ASN A 189 4.51 42.26 -14.13
C ASN A 189 3.40 42.86 -15.01
N LYS A 190 2.12 42.60 -14.67
CA LYS A 190 1.00 43.19 -15.40
C LYS A 190 0.88 44.71 -15.15
N ASN A 191 1.22 45.18 -13.96
CA ASN A 191 1.21 46.60 -13.65
C ASN A 191 2.36 47.34 -14.35
N ASP A 192 3.57 46.78 -14.35
CA ASP A 192 4.74 47.37 -15.01
C ASP A 192 4.54 47.50 -16.53
N GLY A 193 3.99 46.47 -17.18
CA GLY A 193 3.67 46.52 -18.62
C GLY A 193 2.56 47.52 -18.99
N ILE A 194 1.71 47.92 -18.04
CA ILE A 194 0.70 48.99 -18.26
C ILE A 194 1.35 50.37 -18.16
N GLU A 195 2.39 50.54 -17.33
CA GLU A 195 3.12 51.80 -17.21
C GLU A 195 3.99 52.07 -18.45
N GLU A 196 4.63 51.05 -19.04
CA GLU A 196 5.41 51.22 -20.28
C GLU A 196 4.55 51.60 -21.50
N ILE A 197 3.30 51.14 -21.60
CA ILE A 197 2.38 51.50 -22.70
C ILE A 197 1.87 52.95 -22.56
N LYS A 198 2.02 53.55 -21.37
CA LYS A 198 1.50 54.88 -21.06
C LYS A 198 2.53 56.00 -21.26
N GLN A 199 3.79 55.65 -21.54
CA GLN A 199 4.87 56.56 -21.96
C GLN A 199 4.96 56.64 -23.48
#